data_AF-A0A2E3JAS1-F1
#
_entry.id   AF-A0A2E3JAS1-F1
#
_cell.length_a   1.000
_cell.length_b   1.000
_cell.length_c   1.000
_cell.angle_alpha   90.00
_cell.angle_beta   90.00
_cell.angle_gamma   90.00
#
_symmetry.space_group_name_H-M   'P 1'
#
loop_
_entity.id
_entity.type
_entity.pdbx_description
1 polymer ?
#
loop_
_entity_poly.entity_id
_entity_poly.type
_entity_poly.pdbx_seq_one_letter_code
_entity_poly.pdbx_strand_id
1 'polypeptide(L)'
;MNNDLIIYGIFNADSSFMSEISYSVRKVLGQNDCNLCEISFGWNPFGKKDWKDALSTSPIRIELIHRDEADPAQLHATSSLPAFIVNSDGVWVELMNADTIAMFKGRPADLVSTLNHLLPTI
;
A
#
# COMPACT_ATOMS: atom_id res chain seq x y z
N MET A 1 -0.16 22.97 -14.23
CA MET A 1 -1.17 22.24 -13.43
C MET A 1 -0.38 21.13 -12.78
N ASN A 2 -0.07 21.24 -11.49
CA ASN A 2 0.55 20.12 -10.78
C ASN A 2 -0.60 19.16 -10.53
N ASN A 3 -0.73 18.14 -11.37
CA ASN A 3 -1.50 16.97 -10.99
C ASN A 3 -0.70 16.35 -9.85
N ASP A 4 -1.14 16.55 -8.61
CA ASP A 4 -0.59 15.83 -7.48
C ASP A 4 -0.92 14.36 -7.70
N LEU A 5 0.04 13.61 -8.26
CA LEU A 5 -0.10 12.19 -8.55
C LEU A 5 -0.35 11.44 -7.23
N ILE A 6 -1.49 10.77 -7.13
CA ILE A 6 -1.84 9.94 -5.98
C ILE A 6 -1.41 8.51 -6.28
N ILE A 7 -0.57 7.96 -5.40
CA ILE A 7 -0.23 6.54 -5.40
C ILE A 7 -1.26 5.79 -4.55
N TYR A 8 -1.86 4.75 -5.11
CA TYR A 8 -2.78 3.87 -4.39
C TYR A 8 -2.06 2.60 -3.95
N GLY A 9 -2.02 2.35 -2.64
CA GLY A 9 -1.59 1.07 -2.07
C GLY A 9 -2.79 0.19 -1.79
N ILE A 10 -2.96 -0.87 -2.56
CA ILE A 10 -4.09 -1.80 -2.45
C ILE A 10 -3.68 -2.98 -1.56
N PHE A 11 -4.40 -3.17 -0.45
CA PHE A 11 -4.19 -4.33 0.42
C PHE A 11 -4.70 -5.62 -0.25
N ASN A 12 -4.08 -6.75 0.10
CA ASN A 12 -4.69 -8.08 -0.15
C ASN A 12 -5.65 -8.45 0.99
N ALA A 13 -6.62 -7.58 1.27
CA ALA A 13 -7.64 -7.77 2.29
C ALA A 13 -8.88 -6.94 1.95
N ASP A 14 -10.06 -7.40 2.37
CA ASP A 14 -11.32 -6.65 2.22
C ASP A 14 -11.60 -5.81 3.48
N SER A 15 -12.29 -4.69 3.32
CA SER A 15 -12.62 -3.71 4.37
C SER A 15 -13.34 -4.34 5.58
N SER A 16 -14.23 -5.31 5.32
CA SER A 16 -14.98 -6.06 6.33
C SER A 16 -14.09 -6.84 7.31
N PHE A 17 -12.90 -7.27 6.89
CA PHE A 17 -11.95 -7.95 7.78
C PHE A 17 -11.31 -6.99 8.79
N MET A 18 -11.21 -5.69 8.50
CA MET A 18 -10.59 -4.73 9.43
C MET A 18 -11.56 -4.25 10.50
N SER A 19 -12.88 -4.21 10.23
CA SER A 19 -13.88 -3.79 11.23
C SER A 19 -14.03 -4.73 12.42
N GLU A 20 -13.71 -6.03 12.27
CA GLU A 20 -13.81 -7.01 13.35
C GLU A 20 -12.54 -7.16 14.21
N ILE A 21 -11.41 -6.55 13.80
CA ILE A 21 -10.12 -6.71 14.47
C ILE A 21 -9.77 -5.46 15.25
N SER A 22 -10.53 -5.21 16.33
CA SER A 22 -10.05 -4.29 17.35
C SER A 22 -8.87 -4.86 18.14
N TYR A 23 -8.59 -6.17 18.19
CA TYR A 23 -7.48 -6.69 19.03
C TYR A 23 -6.85 -8.04 18.66
N SER A 24 -6.96 -8.52 17.42
CA SER A 24 -6.46 -9.86 17.03
C SER A 24 -5.65 -9.88 15.73
N VAL A 25 -4.63 -9.03 15.60
CA VAL A 25 -3.67 -9.09 14.47
C VAL A 25 -3.09 -10.50 14.31
N ARG A 26 -2.99 -11.30 15.39
CA ARG A 26 -2.51 -12.68 15.34
C ARG A 26 -3.39 -13.69 14.59
N LYS A 27 -4.70 -13.42 14.38
CA LYS A 27 -5.61 -14.41 13.78
C LYS A 27 -5.87 -14.17 12.29
N VAL A 28 -5.67 -12.95 11.80
CA VAL A 28 -5.70 -12.64 10.35
C VAL A 28 -4.36 -12.86 9.66
N LEU A 29 -3.26 -12.90 10.43
CA LEU A 29 -1.97 -13.47 10.00
C LEU A 29 -2.03 -15.01 9.77
N GLY A 30 -3.22 -15.60 9.74
CA GLY A 30 -3.43 -17.04 9.71
C GLY A 30 -3.61 -17.65 8.33
N GLN A 31 -3.91 -16.89 7.26
CA GLN A 31 -4.10 -17.51 5.92
C GLN A 31 -3.67 -16.71 4.69
N ASN A 32 -3.19 -15.45 4.76
CA ASN A 32 -2.45 -14.80 3.66
C ASN A 32 -1.60 -13.65 4.23
N ASP A 33 -0.28 -13.74 4.14
CA ASP A 33 0.68 -12.75 4.63
C ASP A 33 0.61 -11.45 3.80
N CYS A 34 -0.30 -10.53 4.13
CA CYS A 34 -0.32 -9.21 3.48
C CYS A 34 0.83 -8.35 4.03
N ASN A 35 1.95 -8.34 3.30
CA ASN A 35 3.14 -7.56 3.67
C ASN A 35 2.86 -6.06 3.83
N LEU A 36 1.94 -5.50 3.03
CA LEU A 36 1.55 -4.09 3.13
C LEU A 36 0.82 -3.77 4.45
N CYS A 37 -0.04 -4.68 4.95
CA CYS A 37 -0.68 -4.53 6.26
C CYS A 37 0.36 -4.48 7.39
N GLU A 38 1.38 -5.34 7.32
CA GLU A 38 2.44 -5.38 8.33
C GLU A 38 3.33 -4.13 8.29
N ILE A 39 3.62 -3.61 7.09
CA ILE A 39 4.43 -2.41 6.89
C ILE A 39 3.69 -1.16 7.39
N SER A 40 2.40 -1.02 7.09
CA SER A 40 1.60 0.16 7.43
C SER A 40 1.08 0.17 8.87
N PHE A 41 0.57 -0.95 9.37
CA PHE A 41 -0.06 -1.04 10.71
C PHE A 41 0.80 -1.80 11.73
N GLY A 42 1.43 -2.92 11.33
CA GLY A 42 2.12 -3.78 12.29
C GLY A 42 1.20 -4.25 13.41
N TRP A 43 1.61 -4.03 14.66
CA TRP A 43 0.82 -4.36 15.86
C TRP A 43 -0.08 -3.20 16.32
N ASN A 44 0.05 -2.02 15.73
CA ASN A 44 -0.71 -0.82 16.10
C ASN A 44 -1.85 -0.58 15.10
N PRO A 45 -3.13 -0.68 15.51
CA PRO A 45 -4.27 -0.43 14.63
C PRO A 45 -4.29 1.02 14.11
N PHE A 46 -3.62 1.95 14.79
CA PHE A 46 -3.50 3.34 14.35
C PHE A 46 -2.36 3.59 13.35
N GLY A 47 -1.63 2.56 12.90
CA GLY A 47 -0.48 2.71 12.00
C GLY A 47 0.87 2.75 12.73
N LYS A 48 1.91 2.19 12.12
CA LYS A 48 3.29 2.30 12.66
C LYS A 48 3.73 3.76 12.65
N LYS A 49 4.42 4.19 13.73
CA LYS A 49 5.02 5.52 13.79
C LYS A 49 5.97 5.75 12.62
N ASP A 50 6.84 4.79 12.32
CA ASP A 50 7.81 4.88 11.22
C ASP A 50 7.14 5.01 9.84
N TRP A 51 5.97 4.39 9.65
CA TRP A 51 5.17 4.55 8.44
C TRP A 51 4.62 5.97 8.32
N LYS A 52 4.02 6.50 9.40
CA LYS A 52 3.51 7.88 9.44
C LYS A 52 4.61 8.90 9.24
N ASP A 53 5.76 8.70 9.90
CA ASP A 53 6.92 9.57 9.78
C ASP A 53 7.45 9.55 8.33
N ALA A 54 7.55 8.37 7.70
CA ALA A 54 7.94 8.24 6.30
C ALA A 54 6.97 8.96 5.34
N LEU A 55 5.66 8.83 5.54
CA LEU A 55 4.66 9.56 4.75
C LEU A 55 4.76 11.07 4.97
N SER A 56 4.92 11.54 6.22
CA SER A 56 4.97 12.97 6.55
C SER A 56 6.20 13.71 6.00
N THR A 57 7.28 12.97 5.71
CA THR A 57 8.55 13.52 5.23
C THR A 57 8.71 13.39 3.71
N SER A 58 7.82 12.64 3.06
CA SER A 58 7.86 12.40 1.62
C SER A 58 6.99 13.43 0.86
N PRO A 59 7.41 13.88 -0.33
CA PRO A 59 6.60 14.76 -1.16
C PRO A 59 5.45 14.02 -1.87
N ILE A 60 5.40 12.68 -1.81
CA ILE A 60 4.40 11.87 -2.51
C ILE A 60 3.14 11.67 -1.67
N ARG A 61 1.99 11.67 -2.32
CA ARG A 61 0.71 11.33 -1.69
C ARG A 61 0.41 9.84 -1.90
N ILE A 62 0.25 9.11 -0.79
CA ILE A 62 -0.15 7.70 -0.79
C ILE A 62 -1.52 7.56 -0.14
N GLU A 63 -2.45 6.89 -0.83
CA GLU A 63 -3.74 6.47 -0.30
C GLU A 63 -3.77 4.94 -0.21
N LEU A 64 -4.09 4.42 0.97
CA LEU A 64 -4.21 2.98 1.19
C LEU A 64 -5.69 2.58 1.13
N ILE A 65 -6.01 1.59 0.31
CA ILE A 65 -7.37 1.09 0.11
C ILE A 65 -7.40 -0.43 0.20
N HIS A 66 -8.54 -0.98 0.58
CA HIS A 66 -8.80 -2.40 0.56
C HIS A 66 -9.08 -2.91 -0.86
N ARG A 67 -8.98 -4.22 -1.05
CA ARG A 67 -9.22 -4.86 -2.35
C ARG A 67 -10.64 -4.62 -2.86
N ASP A 68 -11.63 -4.63 -1.98
CA ASP A 68 -13.05 -4.39 -2.27
C ASP A 68 -13.40 -2.91 -2.46
N GLU A 69 -12.48 -2.01 -2.12
CA GLU A 69 -12.60 -0.56 -2.35
C GLU A 69 -11.96 -0.14 -3.68
N ALA A 70 -11.08 -0.98 -4.25
CA ALA A 70 -10.44 -0.74 -5.53
C ALA A 70 -11.40 -0.96 -6.71
N ASP A 71 -11.34 -0.08 -7.70
CA ASP A 71 -12.12 -0.25 -8.93
C ASP A 71 -11.54 -1.40 -9.80
N PRO A 72 -12.33 -1.96 -10.73
CA PRO A 72 -11.86 -3.05 -11.58
C PRO A 72 -10.65 -2.70 -12.46
N ALA A 73 -10.49 -1.44 -12.88
CA ALA A 73 -9.36 -1.01 -13.71
C ALA A 73 -8.07 -0.94 -12.89
N GLN A 74 -8.15 -0.51 -11.63
CA GLN A 74 -7.05 -0.56 -10.65
C GLN A 74 -6.60 -1.99 -10.41
N LEU A 75 -7.54 -2.92 -10.15
CA LEU A 75 -7.22 -4.33 -9.93
C LEU A 75 -6.62 -4.98 -11.18
N HIS A 76 -7.14 -4.67 -12.37
CA HIS A 76 -6.62 -5.21 -13.64
C HIS A 76 -5.19 -4.75 -13.95
N ALA A 77 -4.79 -3.58 -13.43
CA ALA A 77 -3.42 -3.08 -13.58
C ALA A 77 -2.42 -3.78 -12.65
N THR A 78 -2.87 -4.54 -11.65
CA THR A 78 -2.00 -5.24 -10.70
C THR A 78 -1.67 -6.66 -11.17
N SER A 79 -0.43 -7.09 -10.99
CA SER A 79 0.00 -8.47 -11.23
C SER A 79 -0.30 -9.39 -10.04
N SER A 80 -0.29 -8.84 -8.83
CA SER A 80 -0.58 -9.54 -7.57
C SER A 80 -0.90 -8.54 -6.46
N LEU A 81 -1.64 -8.96 -5.42
CA LEU A 81 -1.90 -8.13 -4.24
C LEU A 81 -1.08 -8.58 -3.02
N PRO A 82 -0.64 -7.65 -2.15
CA PRO A 82 -0.86 -6.21 -2.23
C PRO A 82 -0.03 -5.55 -3.35
N ALA A 83 -0.43 -4.36 -3.79
CA ALA A 83 0.25 -3.62 -4.85
C ALA A 83 0.26 -2.12 -4.60
N PHE A 84 1.21 -1.42 -5.20
CA PHE A 84 1.15 0.03 -5.39
C PHE A 84 0.95 0.35 -6.87
N ILE A 85 -0.03 1.22 -7.15
CA ILE A 85 -0.34 1.68 -8.49
C ILE A 85 -0.44 3.21 -8.54
N VAL A 86 -0.34 3.78 -9.73
CA VAL A 86 -0.60 5.20 -9.97
C VAL A 86 -1.36 5.38 -11.27
N ASN A 87 -2.16 6.44 -11.37
CA ASN A 87 -2.78 6.84 -12.63
C ASN A 87 -1.84 7.82 -13.35
N SER A 88 -1.25 7.39 -14.47
CA SER A 88 -0.48 8.25 -15.36
C SER A 88 -1.31 8.51 -16.61
N ASP A 89 -1.75 9.76 -16.80
CA ASP A 89 -2.53 10.22 -17.96
C ASP A 89 -3.73 9.32 -18.33
N GLY A 90 -4.48 8.86 -17.32
CA GLY A 90 -5.67 8.02 -17.50
C GLY A 90 -5.39 6.53 -17.56
N VAL A 91 -4.12 6.11 -17.48
CA VAL A 91 -3.71 4.70 -17.48
C VAL A 91 -3.21 4.31 -16.09
N TRP A 92 -3.74 3.22 -15.54
CA TRP A 92 -3.23 2.65 -14.30
C TRP A 92 -1.95 1.86 -14.55
N VAL A 93 -0.90 2.18 -13.80
CA VAL A 93 0.42 1.57 -13.90
C VAL A 93 0.80 0.98 -12.55
N GLU A 94 1.23 -0.29 -12.53
CA GLU A 94 1.79 -0.93 -11.34
C GLU A 94 3.22 -0.44 -11.08
N LEU A 95 3.45 0.06 -9.86
CA LEU A 95 4.75 0.50 -9.37
C LEU A 95 5.46 -0.60 -8.60
N MET A 96 4.72 -1.34 -7.78
CA MET A 96 5.24 -2.45 -6.99
C MET A 96 4.16 -3.51 -6.81
N ASN A 97 4.57 -4.76 -7.00
CA ASN A 97 3.73 -5.93 -6.76
C ASN A 97 4.01 -6.54 -5.38
N ALA A 98 3.32 -7.65 -5.06
CA ALA A 98 3.40 -8.29 -3.75
C ALA A 98 4.82 -8.73 -3.36
N ASP A 99 5.56 -9.32 -4.31
CA ASP A 99 6.93 -9.78 -4.10
C ASP A 99 7.88 -8.62 -3.80
N THR A 100 7.75 -7.53 -4.55
CA THR A 100 8.55 -6.31 -4.35
C THR A 100 8.26 -5.69 -3.00
N ILE A 101 6.98 -5.58 -2.61
CA ILE A 101 6.57 -5.05 -1.30
C ILE A 101 7.14 -5.91 -0.15
N ALA A 102 7.15 -7.24 -0.31
CA ALA A 102 7.67 -8.16 0.70
C ALA A 102 9.14 -7.88 1.07
N MET A 103 9.94 -7.41 0.11
CA MET A 103 11.35 -7.08 0.33
C MET A 103 11.54 -5.93 1.34
N PHE A 104 10.56 -5.06 1.52
CA PHE A 104 10.61 -3.90 2.42
C PHE A 104 10.07 -4.18 3.82
N LYS A 105 9.84 -5.45 4.17
CA LYS A 105 9.39 -5.83 5.51
C LYS A 105 10.30 -5.22 6.59
N GLY A 106 9.69 -4.51 7.54
CA GLY A 106 10.39 -3.79 8.61
C GLY A 106 11.12 -2.51 8.19
N ARG A 107 11.00 -2.08 6.93
CA ARG A 107 11.70 -0.92 6.35
C ARG A 107 10.73 0.02 5.60
N PRO A 108 9.74 0.62 6.30
CA PRO A 108 8.73 1.47 5.67
C PRO A 108 9.30 2.71 4.97
N ALA A 109 10.35 3.32 5.53
CA ALA A 109 11.00 4.47 4.92
C ALA A 109 11.65 4.14 3.56
N ASP A 110 12.33 3.00 3.46
CA ASP A 110 12.93 2.51 2.21
C ASP A 110 11.86 2.30 1.12
N LEU A 111 10.68 1.78 1.50
CA LEU A 111 9.56 1.60 0.59
C LEU A 111 9.08 2.95 0.04
N VAL A 112 8.79 3.91 0.92
CA VAL A 112 8.29 5.23 0.54
C VAL A 112 9.33 5.98 -0.31
N SER A 113 10.61 5.88 0.04
CA SER A 113 11.70 6.45 -0.76
C SER A 113 11.77 5.81 -2.15
N THR A 114 11.59 4.49 -2.25
CA THR A 114 11.62 3.79 -3.54
C THR A 114 10.44 4.21 -4.42
N LEU A 115 9.23 4.34 -3.85
CA LEU A 115 8.07 4.86 -4.58
C LEU A 115 8.32 6.28 -5.12
N ASN A 116 8.93 7.15 -4.33
CA ASN A 116 9.29 8.50 -4.78
C ASN A 116 10.26 8.49 -5.97
N HIS A 117 11.17 7.51 -6.06
CA HIS A 117 12.08 7.36 -7.20
C HIS A 117 11.44 6.76 -8.45
N LEU A 118 10.30 6.07 -8.33
CA LEU A 118 9.62 5.47 -9.47
C LEU A 118 8.75 6.50 -10.22
N LEU A 119 8.19 7.49 -9.54
CA LEU A 119 7.32 8.51 -10.14
C LEU A 119 7.95 9.32 -11.30
N PRO A 120 9.23 9.71 -11.30
CA PRO A 120 9.83 10.44 -12.42
C PRO A 120 10.03 9.62 -13.70
N THR A 121 9.76 8.30 -13.66
CA THR A 121 10.04 7.37 -14.77
C THR A 121 8.78 7.03 -15.59
N ILE A 122 7.63 7.57 -15.19
CA ILE A 122 6.30 7.29 -15.74
C ILE A 122 5.74 8.54 -16.41
#